data_AF-A0A537J6C0-F1
#
_entry.id   AF-A0A537J6C0-F1
#
_cell.length_a   1.000
_cell.length_b   1.000
_cell.length_c   1.000
_cell.angle_alpha   90.00
_cell.angle_beta   90.00
_cell.angle_gamma   90.00
#
_symmetry.space_group_name_H-M   'P 1'
#
loop_
_entity.id
_entity.type
_entity.pdbx_description
1 polymer ?
#
loop_
_entity_poly.entity_id
_entity_poly.type
_entity_poly.pdbx_seq_one_letter_code
_entity_poly.pdbx_strand_id
1 'polypeptide(L)'
;MTRVESGMLLAGDVGATKTVLGIFSAEAGPRAPLAEATFPSAHYTSLEALGREFLGQVTQTVNRASFGVAGPVVSGRAAITNLPWAIDEARLREALRLASVRVVNDLTAVARAVPLLDQADTCRLNAGEPVAGGAIAVIAPGTGLGEAFLTWEGGRVRAYPSEGGHADFAPTDARQLDLLRYLQQRFGHVSYERVCSGRGLPNL
;
A
#
# COMPACT_ATOMS: atom_id res chain seq x y z
N MET A 1 -36.18 5.76 12.06
CA MET A 1 -34.71 5.62 12.18
C MET A 1 -34.26 4.55 11.20
N THR A 2 -33.87 4.95 10.00
CA THR A 2 -33.36 4.03 8.98
C THR A 2 -31.98 3.57 9.42
N ARG A 3 -31.83 2.28 9.76
CA ARG A 3 -30.52 1.65 9.96
C ARG A 3 -29.71 1.95 8.69
N VAL A 4 -28.60 2.65 8.84
CA VAL A 4 -27.55 2.61 7.81
C VAL A 4 -27.17 1.13 7.77
N GLU A 5 -27.49 0.42 6.68
CA GLU A 5 -26.94 -0.91 6.48
C GLU A 5 -25.42 -0.77 6.59
N SER A 6 -24.83 -1.45 7.57
CA SER A 6 -23.39 -1.50 7.75
C SER A 6 -22.78 -2.16 6.52
N GLY A 7 -22.41 -1.33 5.54
CA GLY A 7 -21.96 -1.81 4.24
C GLY A 7 -20.67 -2.59 4.39
N MET A 8 -20.65 -3.81 3.84
CA MET A 8 -19.43 -4.59 3.74
C MET A 8 -18.51 -3.99 2.67
N LEU A 9 -17.21 -4.11 2.91
CA LEU A 9 -16.13 -3.60 2.07
C LEU A 9 -15.37 -4.78 1.45
N LEU A 10 -15.22 -4.78 0.13
CA LEU A 10 -14.19 -5.58 -0.53
C LEU A 10 -12.87 -4.82 -0.44
N ALA A 11 -11.87 -5.38 0.23
CA ALA A 11 -10.52 -4.86 0.19
C ALA A 11 -9.62 -5.80 -0.60
N GLY A 12 -8.59 -5.26 -1.24
CA GLY A 12 -7.59 -6.09 -1.91
C GLY A 12 -6.20 -5.49 -1.89
N ASP A 13 -5.21 -6.38 -1.75
CA ASP A 13 -3.79 -6.10 -1.97
C ASP A 13 -3.39 -6.70 -3.32
N VAL A 14 -3.12 -5.82 -4.29
CA VAL A 14 -2.92 -6.17 -5.69
C VAL A 14 -1.45 -6.05 -6.05
N GLY A 15 -0.78 -7.20 -6.09
CA GLY A 15 0.61 -7.32 -6.52
C GLY A 15 0.77 -7.95 -7.90
N ALA A 16 1.96 -7.81 -8.49
CA ALA A 16 2.28 -8.37 -9.81
C ALA A 16 2.22 -9.91 -9.85
N THR A 17 2.56 -10.59 -8.75
CA THR A 17 2.61 -12.06 -8.67
C THR A 17 1.35 -12.66 -8.04
N LYS A 18 0.84 -12.03 -6.99
CA LYS A 18 -0.36 -12.46 -6.26
C LYS A 18 -1.25 -11.27 -5.92
N THR A 19 -2.55 -11.53 -5.85
CA THR A 19 -3.56 -10.61 -5.35
C THR A 19 -4.30 -11.27 -4.18
N VAL A 20 -4.41 -10.57 -3.06
CA VAL A 20 -5.20 -11.01 -1.90
C VAL A 20 -6.48 -10.19 -1.86
N LEU A 21 -7.64 -10.84 -1.79
CA LEU A 21 -8.93 -10.17 -1.63
C LEU A 21 -9.59 -10.60 -0.33
N GLY A 22 -10.28 -9.68 0.34
CA GLY A 22 -11.03 -9.98 1.55
C GLY A 22 -12.30 -9.14 1.70
N ILE A 23 -13.28 -9.67 2.41
CA ILE A 23 -14.52 -8.98 2.76
C ILE A 23 -14.47 -8.57 4.23
N PHE A 24 -14.73 -7.30 4.51
CA PHE A 24 -14.66 -6.72 5.84
C PHE A 24 -15.98 -6.04 6.20
N SER A 25 -16.34 -6.06 7.48
CA SER A 25 -17.45 -5.28 8.02
C SER A 25 -16.96 -4.32 9.11
N ALA A 26 -17.74 -3.27 9.37
CA ALA A 26 -17.42 -2.34 10.45
C ALA A 26 -17.52 -3.03 11.82
N GLU A 27 -18.43 -4.00 11.98
CA GLU A 27 -18.65 -4.75 13.22
C GLU A 27 -17.49 -5.68 13.56
N ALA A 28 -16.99 -6.43 12.57
CA ALA A 28 -15.86 -7.34 12.77
C ALA A 28 -14.52 -6.58 12.85
N GLY A 29 -14.49 -5.39 12.23
CA GLY A 29 -13.30 -4.55 12.16
C GLY A 29 -12.29 -5.06 11.12
N PRO A 30 -11.16 -4.34 10.97
CA PRO A 30 -10.19 -4.58 9.91
C PRO A 30 -9.35 -5.84 10.08
N ARG A 31 -9.43 -6.51 11.24
CA ARG A 31 -8.59 -7.68 11.59
C ARG A 31 -9.29 -9.02 11.44
N ALA A 32 -10.59 -9.01 11.16
CA ALA A 32 -11.41 -10.22 11.06
C ALA A 32 -12.14 -10.23 9.71
N PRO A 33 -11.45 -10.59 8.61
CA PRO A 33 -12.11 -10.74 7.33
C PRO A 33 -13.20 -11.81 7.43
N LEU A 34 -14.38 -11.51 6.88
CA LEU A 34 -15.51 -12.44 6.78
C LEU A 34 -15.27 -13.51 5.71
N ALA A 35 -14.45 -13.18 4.72
CA ALA A 35 -13.94 -14.07 3.69
C ALA A 35 -12.60 -13.52 3.20
N GLU A 36 -11.65 -14.39 2.88
CA GLU A 36 -10.35 -14.01 2.32
C GLU A 36 -9.89 -15.09 1.34
N ALA A 37 -9.29 -14.67 0.22
CA ALA A 37 -8.67 -15.57 -0.73
C ALA A 37 -7.45 -14.92 -1.39
N THR A 38 -6.46 -15.76 -1.74
CA THR A 38 -5.27 -15.35 -2.49
C THR A 38 -5.31 -15.98 -3.88
N PHE A 39 -5.07 -15.15 -4.89
CA PHE A 39 -5.11 -15.51 -6.29
C PHE A 39 -3.76 -15.25 -6.96
N PRO A 40 -3.23 -16.17 -7.80
CA PRO A 40 -2.09 -15.88 -8.65
C PRO A 40 -2.48 -14.85 -9.71
N SER A 41 -1.87 -13.67 -9.70
CA SER A 41 -2.27 -12.55 -10.57
C SER A 41 -2.13 -12.93 -12.06
N ALA A 42 -1.11 -13.70 -12.42
CA ALA A 42 -0.87 -14.13 -13.80
C ALA A 42 -1.98 -15.01 -14.41
N HIS A 43 -2.87 -15.60 -13.60
CA HIS A 43 -3.99 -16.42 -14.09
C HIS A 43 -5.18 -15.59 -14.57
N TYR A 44 -5.17 -14.27 -14.35
CA TYR A 44 -6.28 -13.39 -14.69
C TYR A 44 -5.87 -12.35 -15.71
N THR A 45 -6.79 -12.04 -16.63
CA THR A 45 -6.59 -11.00 -17.63
C THR A 45 -6.79 -9.59 -17.08
N SER A 46 -7.51 -9.45 -15.97
CA SER A 46 -7.75 -8.17 -15.29
C SER A 46 -8.20 -8.35 -13.84
N LEU A 47 -8.13 -7.27 -13.06
CA LEU A 47 -8.63 -7.22 -11.68
C LEU A 47 -10.16 -7.37 -11.62
N GLU A 48 -10.89 -6.91 -12.63
CA GLU A 48 -12.34 -7.09 -12.75
C GLU A 48 -12.73 -8.57 -12.91
N ALA A 49 -11.93 -9.36 -13.64
CA ALA A 49 -12.17 -10.79 -13.78
C ALA A 49 -11.95 -11.51 -12.45
N LEU A 50 -10.83 -11.22 -11.79
CA LEU A 50 -10.47 -11.77 -10.48
C LEU A 50 -11.51 -11.40 -9.41
N GLY A 51 -11.90 -10.12 -9.35
CA GLY A 51 -12.90 -9.63 -8.40
C GLY A 51 -14.27 -10.25 -8.61
N ARG A 52 -14.71 -10.50 -9.84
CA ARG A 52 -15.97 -11.21 -10.12
C ARG A 52 -15.93 -12.66 -9.66
N GLU A 53 -14.81 -13.35 -9.87
CA GLU A 53 -14.66 -14.72 -9.39
C GLU A 53 -14.76 -14.78 -7.87
N PHE A 54 -13.99 -13.94 -7.16
CA PHE A 54 -14.02 -13.90 -5.70
C PHE A 54 -15.42 -13.54 -5.17
N LEU A 55 -16.09 -12.54 -5.74
CA LEU A 55 -17.45 -12.18 -5.36
C LEU A 55 -18.48 -13.30 -5.64
N GLY A 56 -18.22 -14.17 -6.62
CA GLY A 56 -19.03 -15.37 -6.89
C GLY A 56 -18.83 -16.51 -5.89
N GLN A 57 -17.75 -16.47 -5.10
CA GLN A 57 -17.43 -17.48 -4.07
C GLN A 57 -17.97 -17.11 -2.69
N VAL A 58 -18.51 -15.89 -2.52
CA VAL A 58 -18.97 -15.36 -1.23
C VAL A 58 -20.46 -15.04 -1.26
N THR A 59 -21.11 -15.08 -0.11
CA THR A 59 -22.55 -14.76 0.03
C THR A 59 -22.80 -13.34 0.53
N GLN A 60 -21.73 -12.66 0.95
CA GLN A 60 -21.78 -11.30 1.47
C GLN A 60 -22.14 -10.29 0.39
N THR A 61 -23.06 -9.37 0.70
CA THR A 61 -23.38 -8.25 -0.18
C THR A 61 -22.42 -7.10 0.08
N VAL A 62 -21.63 -6.75 -0.94
CA VAL A 62 -20.61 -5.70 -0.88
C VAL A 62 -21.07 -4.51 -1.70
N ASN A 63 -20.98 -3.32 -1.12
CA ASN A 63 -21.38 -2.08 -1.81
C ASN A 63 -20.19 -1.18 -2.14
N ARG A 64 -19.02 -1.41 -1.55
CA ARG A 64 -17.83 -0.59 -1.75
C ARG A 64 -16.58 -1.46 -1.87
N ALA A 65 -15.58 -0.97 -2.59
CA ALA A 65 -14.26 -1.60 -2.61
C ALA A 65 -13.10 -0.62 -2.46
N SER A 66 -11.99 -1.11 -1.93
CA SER A 66 -10.71 -0.41 -1.86
C SER A 66 -9.57 -1.35 -2.21
N PHE A 67 -8.77 -1.00 -3.22
CA PHE A 67 -7.63 -1.81 -3.67
C PHE A 67 -6.32 -1.05 -3.45
N GLY A 68 -5.40 -1.65 -2.68
CA GLY A 68 -3.99 -1.27 -2.65
C GLY A 68 -3.28 -1.85 -3.86
N VAL A 69 -2.53 -1.04 -4.60
CA VAL A 69 -1.83 -1.46 -5.82
C VAL A 69 -0.34 -1.14 -5.76
N ALA A 70 0.48 -2.06 -6.24
CA ALA A 70 1.92 -1.84 -6.40
C ALA A 70 2.19 -0.87 -7.56
N GLY A 71 2.51 0.38 -7.22
CA GLY A 71 2.82 1.45 -8.18
C GLY A 71 2.01 2.73 -7.99
N PRO A 72 2.28 3.76 -8.82
CA PRO A 72 1.63 5.05 -8.71
C PRO A 72 0.15 4.98 -9.12
N VAL A 73 -0.69 5.72 -8.38
CA VAL A 73 -2.11 5.90 -8.70
C VAL A 73 -2.36 7.35 -9.07
N VAL A 74 -2.79 7.58 -10.31
CA VAL A 74 -3.05 8.93 -10.84
C VAL A 74 -4.49 9.00 -11.31
N SER A 75 -5.27 9.91 -10.75
CA SER A 75 -6.69 10.13 -11.09
C SER A 75 -7.53 8.83 -11.10
N GLY A 76 -7.34 7.98 -10.08
CA GLY A 76 -8.07 6.71 -9.93
C GLY A 76 -7.63 5.61 -10.89
N ARG A 77 -6.46 5.75 -11.53
CA ARG A 77 -5.88 4.78 -12.45
C ARG A 77 -4.51 4.32 -12.02
N ALA A 78 -4.21 3.06 -12.29
CA ALA A 78 -2.91 2.47 -12.03
C ALA A 78 -2.55 1.44 -13.11
N ALA A 79 -1.25 1.29 -13.35
CA ALA A 79 -0.69 0.18 -14.10
C ALA A 79 0.20 -0.62 -13.15
N ILE A 80 0.00 -1.92 -13.10
CA ILE A 80 0.82 -2.80 -12.26
C ILE A 80 2.10 -3.13 -13.02
N THR A 81 3.25 -2.82 -12.43
CA THR A 81 4.55 -3.15 -13.04
C THR A 81 4.65 -4.66 -13.28
N ASN A 82 5.00 -5.07 -14.51
CA ASN A 82 5.10 -6.48 -14.94
C ASN A 82 3.78 -7.28 -14.99
N LEU A 83 2.64 -6.60 -15.02
CA LEU A 83 1.33 -7.24 -15.22
C LEU A 83 0.52 -6.38 -16.20
N PRO A 84 -0.12 -6.93 -17.24
CA PRO A 84 -0.76 -6.14 -18.30
C PRO A 84 -2.10 -5.51 -17.88
N TRP A 85 -2.33 -5.33 -16.58
CA TRP A 85 -3.56 -4.79 -16.04
C TRP A 85 -3.54 -3.27 -16.04
N ALA A 86 -4.54 -2.69 -16.71
CA ALA A 86 -4.87 -1.28 -16.58
C ALA A 86 -6.05 -1.14 -15.61
N ILE A 87 -5.76 -0.73 -14.38
CA ILE A 87 -6.74 -0.58 -13.32
C ILE A 87 -7.36 0.82 -13.42
N ASP A 88 -8.68 0.89 -13.37
CA ASP A 88 -9.47 2.13 -13.39
C ASP A 88 -10.65 2.00 -12.41
N GLU A 89 -10.76 2.95 -11.47
CA GLU A 89 -11.82 2.98 -10.46
C GLU A 89 -13.24 2.90 -11.06
N ALA A 90 -13.49 3.59 -12.18
CA ALA A 90 -14.81 3.62 -12.81
C ALA A 90 -15.15 2.29 -13.50
N ARG A 91 -14.16 1.68 -14.18
CA ARG A 91 -14.32 0.34 -14.79
C ARG A 91 -14.57 -0.73 -13.74
N LEU A 92 -13.79 -0.73 -12.64
CA LEU A 92 -14.01 -1.65 -11.52
C LEU A 92 -15.40 -1.48 -10.90
N ARG A 93 -15.81 -0.23 -10.68
CA ARG A 93 -17.13 0.08 -10.12
C ARG A 93 -18.26 -0.50 -10.97
N GLU A 94 -18.18 -0.32 -12.29
CA GLU A 94 -19.17 -0.85 -13.23
C GLU A 94 -19.13 -2.38 -13.32
N ALA A 95 -17.95 -2.96 -13.51
CA ALA A 95 -17.76 -4.39 -13.70
C ALA A 95 -18.14 -5.21 -12.46
N LEU A 96 -17.88 -4.68 -11.26
CA LEU A 96 -18.21 -5.32 -9.98
C LEU A 96 -19.57 -4.90 -9.42
N ARG A 97 -20.29 -4.00 -10.12
CA ARG A 97 -21.61 -3.46 -9.71
C ARG A 97 -21.61 -2.83 -8.30
N LEU A 98 -20.56 -2.07 -7.99
CA LEU A 98 -20.38 -1.43 -6.69
C LEU A 98 -20.84 0.03 -6.71
N ALA A 99 -21.22 0.57 -5.55
CA ALA A 99 -21.56 1.98 -5.41
C ALA A 99 -20.31 2.88 -5.48
N SER A 100 -19.17 2.41 -4.96
CA SER A 100 -17.91 3.15 -5.02
C SER A 100 -16.70 2.21 -4.99
N VAL A 101 -15.67 2.55 -5.75
CA VAL A 101 -14.36 1.88 -5.72
C VAL A 101 -13.29 2.93 -5.50
N ARG A 102 -12.29 2.61 -4.69
CA ARG A 102 -11.07 3.39 -4.55
C ARG A 102 -9.85 2.54 -4.85
N VAL A 103 -8.90 3.12 -5.57
CA VAL A 103 -7.58 2.54 -5.81
C VAL A 103 -6.57 3.45 -5.14
N VAL A 104 -5.69 2.87 -4.33
CA VAL A 104 -4.65 3.59 -3.62
C VAL A 104 -3.33 2.87 -3.81
N ASN A 105 -2.24 3.62 -3.81
CA ASN A 105 -0.92 3.02 -3.81
C ASN A 105 -0.74 2.14 -2.55
N ASP A 106 -0.02 1.04 -2.69
CA ASP A 106 0.29 0.07 -1.63
C ASP A 106 0.90 0.70 -0.38
N LEU A 107 1.92 1.55 -0.52
CA LEU A 107 2.52 2.26 0.61
C LEU A 107 1.54 3.22 1.27
N THR A 108 0.66 3.87 0.49
CA THR A 108 -0.43 4.69 1.05
C THR A 108 -1.40 3.84 1.87
N ALA A 109 -1.70 2.61 1.42
CA ALA A 109 -2.52 1.68 2.18
C ALA A 109 -1.84 1.25 3.48
N VAL A 110 -0.56 0.89 3.43
CA VAL A 110 0.26 0.57 4.60
C VAL A 110 0.26 1.73 5.59
N ALA A 111 0.53 2.96 5.12
CA ALA A 111 0.52 4.13 5.99
C ALA A 111 -0.83 4.32 6.69
N ARG A 112 -1.95 4.15 5.97
CA ARG A 112 -3.29 4.23 6.58
C ARG A 112 -3.57 3.12 7.60
N ALA A 113 -2.89 1.99 7.51
CA ALA A 113 -3.00 0.90 8.46
C ALA A 113 -2.20 1.14 9.76
N VAL A 114 -1.14 1.97 9.73
CA VAL A 114 -0.26 2.19 10.90
C VAL A 114 -1.01 2.55 12.19
N PRO A 115 -1.99 3.48 12.20
CA PRO A 115 -2.75 3.79 13.41
C PRO A 115 -3.65 2.65 13.92
N LEU A 116 -3.84 1.58 13.13
CA LEU A 116 -4.66 0.42 13.46
C LEU A 116 -3.82 -0.76 14.00
N LEU A 117 -2.49 -0.65 13.96
CA LEU A 117 -1.58 -1.66 14.47
C LEU A 117 -1.54 -1.61 16.01
N ASP A 118 -1.34 -2.78 16.63
CA ASP A 118 -1.11 -2.87 18.08
C ASP A 118 0.32 -3.31 18.44
N GLN A 119 0.53 -3.63 19.71
CA GLN A 119 1.82 -4.07 20.22
C GLN A 119 2.23 -5.47 19.73
N ALA A 120 1.28 -6.32 19.31
CA ALA A 120 1.60 -7.61 18.70
C ALA A 120 2.02 -7.44 17.23
N ASP A 121 1.55 -6.39 16.55
CA ASP A 121 1.92 -6.07 15.17
C ASP A 121 3.26 -5.33 15.03
N THR A 122 3.81 -4.80 16.14
CA THR A 122 4.95 -3.89 16.11
C THR A 122 6.10 -4.34 17.01
N CYS A 123 7.34 -4.08 16.56
CA CYS A 123 8.55 -4.28 17.36
C CYS A 123 9.25 -2.94 17.56
N ARG A 124 9.43 -2.53 18.82
CA ARG A 124 10.08 -1.27 19.17
C ARG A 124 11.60 -1.41 19.04
N LEU A 125 12.19 -0.73 18.05
CA LEU A 125 13.65 -0.69 17.86
C LEU A 125 14.33 0.34 18.77
N ASN A 126 13.74 1.53 18.89
CA ASN A 126 14.26 2.62 19.73
C ASN A 126 13.18 3.08 20.70
N ALA A 127 13.53 3.30 21.96
CA ALA A 127 12.62 3.86 22.94
C ALA A 127 12.38 5.35 22.66
N GLY A 128 11.14 5.79 22.83
CA GLY A 128 10.73 7.17 22.67
C GLY A 128 9.29 7.35 23.17
N GLU A 129 8.89 8.60 23.35
CA GLU A 129 7.54 8.95 23.77
C GLU A 129 6.75 9.47 22.56
N PRO A 130 5.70 8.77 22.10
CA PRO A 130 4.90 9.22 20.97
C PRO A 130 4.11 10.47 21.35
N VAL A 131 4.16 11.50 20.49
CA VAL A 131 3.31 12.68 20.64
C VAL A 131 1.93 12.36 20.08
N ALA A 132 0.90 12.46 20.93
CA ALA A 132 -0.49 12.27 20.50
C ALA A 132 -0.84 13.26 19.37
N GLY A 133 -1.35 12.74 18.25
CA GLY A 133 -1.64 13.58 17.08
C GLY A 133 -0.39 14.09 16.35
N GLY A 134 0.80 13.60 16.68
CA GLY A 134 2.04 13.90 15.96
C GLY A 134 2.06 13.26 14.57
N ALA A 135 2.89 13.83 13.69
CA ALA A 135 3.12 13.23 12.38
C ALA A 135 3.82 11.87 12.53
N ILE A 136 3.46 10.92 11.66
CA ILE A 136 4.06 9.59 11.64
C ILE A 136 4.73 9.40 10.28
N ALA A 137 6.03 9.13 10.27
CA ALA A 137 6.73 8.72 9.06
C ALA A 137 6.62 7.20 8.88
N VAL A 138 6.47 6.76 7.64
CA VAL A 138 6.43 5.36 7.24
C VAL A 138 7.50 5.15 6.20
N ILE A 139 8.49 4.33 6.55
CA ILE A 139 9.64 4.00 5.70
C ILE A 139 9.59 2.49 5.44
N ALA A 140 9.53 2.10 4.18
CA ALA A 140 9.32 0.72 3.76
C ALA A 140 10.40 0.29 2.77
N PRO A 141 11.55 -0.23 3.24
CA PRO A 141 12.53 -0.86 2.37
C PRO A 141 11.96 -2.18 1.83
N GLY A 142 11.96 -2.32 0.51
CA GLY A 142 11.48 -3.50 -0.22
C GLY A 142 12.32 -3.70 -1.48
N THR A 143 11.69 -3.94 -2.64
CA THR A 143 12.42 -3.91 -3.92
C THR A 143 13.05 -2.53 -4.17
N GLY A 144 12.33 -1.46 -3.85
CA GLY A 144 12.80 -0.08 -3.77
C GLY A 144 12.75 0.45 -2.33
N LEU A 145 12.70 1.77 -2.16
CA LEU A 145 12.51 2.42 -0.86
C LEU A 145 11.29 3.32 -0.89
N GLY A 146 10.19 2.82 -0.32
CA GLY A 146 8.96 3.60 -0.20
C GLY A 146 8.98 4.53 1.01
N GLU A 147 8.54 5.77 0.83
CA GLU A 147 8.31 6.72 1.91
C GLU A 147 6.91 7.35 1.86
N ALA A 148 6.29 7.48 3.02
CA ALA A 148 5.04 8.18 3.21
C ALA A 148 5.00 8.80 4.60
N PHE A 149 4.09 9.75 4.81
CA PHE A 149 3.84 10.27 6.14
C PHE A 149 2.35 10.50 6.39
N LEU A 150 2.00 10.53 7.67
CA LEU A 150 0.63 10.71 8.15
C LEU A 150 0.58 11.98 8.98
N THR A 151 -0.49 12.75 8.80
CA THR A 151 -0.84 13.87 9.68
C THR A 151 -2.29 13.72 10.14
N TRP A 152 -2.69 14.54 11.12
CA TRP A 152 -4.01 14.53 11.71
C TRP A 152 -4.77 15.80 11.34
N GLU A 153 -5.91 15.65 10.66
CA GLU A 153 -6.80 16.74 10.25
C GLU A 153 -8.17 16.52 10.88
N GLY A 154 -8.56 17.35 11.86
CA GLY A 154 -9.87 17.25 12.52
C GLY A 154 -10.12 15.88 13.16
N GLY A 155 -9.10 15.28 13.76
CA GLY A 155 -9.17 13.95 14.38
C GLY A 155 -9.15 12.77 13.39
N ARG A 156 -8.97 13.04 12.09
CA ARG A 156 -8.83 12.01 11.05
C ARG A 156 -7.39 11.93 10.58
N VAL A 157 -6.92 10.70 10.40
CA VAL A 157 -5.60 10.48 9.80
C VAL A 157 -5.66 10.74 8.29
N ARG A 158 -4.64 11.42 7.77
CA ARG A 158 -4.44 11.62 6.34
C ARG A 158 -3.04 11.16 5.96
N ALA A 159 -2.98 10.22 5.02
CA ALA A 159 -1.74 9.71 4.45
C ALA A 159 -1.32 10.55 3.23
N TYR A 160 -0.03 10.81 3.14
CA TYR A 160 0.62 11.53 2.07
C TYR A 160 1.70 10.63 1.46
N PRO A 161 1.52 10.15 0.22
CA PRO A 161 2.58 9.45 -0.49
C PRO A 161 3.72 10.42 -0.81
N SER A 162 4.95 9.92 -0.84
CA SER A 162 6.11 10.69 -1.30
C SER A 162 7.05 9.82 -2.14
N GLU A 163 7.97 10.48 -2.85
CA GLU A 163 9.11 9.87 -3.53
C GLU A 163 10.39 10.07 -2.70
N GLY A 164 10.25 10.11 -1.37
CA GLY A 164 11.33 10.49 -0.45
C GLY A 164 12.56 9.57 -0.53
N GLY A 165 12.36 8.29 -0.85
CA GLY A 165 13.46 7.34 -1.08
C GLY A 165 14.35 7.69 -2.28
N HIS A 166 13.90 8.58 -3.16
CA HIS A 166 14.70 9.13 -4.26
C HIS A 166 15.48 10.40 -3.88
N ALA A 167 15.41 10.89 -2.65
CA ALA A 167 16.25 11.97 -2.16
C ALA A 167 17.72 11.55 -2.08
N ASP A 168 18.63 12.54 -2.18
CA ASP A 168 20.07 12.34 -2.13
C ASP A 168 20.50 11.59 -0.86
N PHE A 169 21.37 10.60 -1.03
CA PHE A 169 22.05 9.95 0.09
C PHE A 169 22.97 10.97 0.76
N ALA A 170 22.72 11.25 2.05
CA ALA A 170 23.45 12.23 2.83
C ALA A 170 24.46 11.54 3.79
N PRO A 171 25.72 11.32 3.37
CA PRO A 171 26.72 10.64 4.20
C PRO A 171 27.14 11.49 5.41
N THR A 172 27.25 10.86 6.58
CA THR A 172 27.60 11.55 7.85
C THR A 172 28.98 11.20 8.40
N ASP A 173 29.69 10.25 7.79
CA ASP A 173 31.04 9.85 8.18
C ASP A 173 31.92 9.52 6.96
N ALA A 174 33.23 9.29 7.21
CA ALA A 174 34.20 9.01 6.15
C ALA A 174 33.88 7.73 5.35
N ARG A 175 33.36 6.69 6.03
CA ARG A 175 32.99 5.42 5.38
C ARG A 175 31.79 5.62 4.46
N GLN A 176 30.80 6.39 4.88
CA GLN A 176 29.63 6.73 4.07
C GLN A 176 30.00 7.64 2.89
N LEU A 177 30.97 8.55 3.05
CA LEU A 177 31.50 9.37 1.95
C LEU A 177 32.18 8.50 0.88
N ASP A 178 32.96 7.50 1.29
CA ASP A 178 33.59 6.56 0.35
C ASP A 178 32.54 5.70 -0.35
N LEU A 179 31.49 5.27 0.35
CA LEU A 179 30.35 4.60 -0.26
C LEU A 179 29.66 5.47 -1.31
N LEU A 180 29.40 6.74 -0.99
CA LEU A 180 28.80 7.69 -1.94
C LEU A 180 29.64 7.80 -3.21
N ARG A 181 30.96 7.99 -3.09
CA ARG A 181 31.88 8.08 -4.25
C ARG A 181 31.83 6.82 -5.11
N TYR A 182 31.86 5.65 -4.47
CA TYR A 182 31.81 4.36 -5.15
C TYR A 182 30.50 4.15 -5.93
N LEU A 183 29.35 4.45 -5.32
CA LEU A 183 28.05 4.34 -5.97
C LEU A 183 27.84 5.40 -7.05
N GLN A 184 28.35 6.61 -6.84
CA GLN A 184 28.23 7.73 -7.79
C GLN A 184 28.95 7.44 -9.11
N GLN A 185 30.12 6.78 -9.06
CA GLN A 185 30.83 6.35 -10.28
C GLN A 185 30.02 5.37 -11.14
N ARG A 186 29.16 4.55 -10.52
CA ARG A 186 28.36 3.54 -11.21
C ARG A 186 27.04 4.08 -11.75
N PHE A 187 26.42 4.98 -11.01
CA PHE A 187 25.02 5.32 -11.26
C PHE A 187 24.72 6.82 -11.35
N GLY A 188 25.72 7.70 -11.15
CA GLY A 188 25.51 9.15 -11.07
C GLY A 188 24.82 9.56 -9.76
N HIS A 189 23.53 9.86 -9.80
CA HIS A 189 22.76 10.31 -8.63
C HIS A 189 22.59 9.19 -7.57
N VAL A 190 23.10 9.33 -6.36
CA VAL A 190 22.94 8.28 -5.33
C VAL A 190 21.82 8.67 -4.38
N SER A 191 20.67 8.01 -4.48
CA SER A 191 19.55 8.20 -3.55
C SER A 191 19.58 7.22 -2.38
N TYR A 192 18.78 7.47 -1.35
CA TYR A 192 18.57 6.51 -0.26
C TYR A 192 18.07 5.14 -0.77
N GLU A 193 17.24 5.08 -1.81
CA GLU A 193 16.81 3.81 -2.42
C GLU A 193 18.00 2.97 -2.92
N ARG A 194 19.06 3.62 -3.45
CA ARG A 194 20.25 2.90 -3.96
C ARG A 194 21.09 2.28 -2.84
N VAL A 195 20.86 2.69 -1.60
CA VAL A 195 21.55 2.19 -0.40
C VAL A 195 20.64 1.26 0.40
N CYS A 196 19.42 1.69 0.68
CA CYS A 196 18.47 1.09 1.61
C CYS A 196 17.30 0.39 0.91
N SER A 197 17.59 -0.47 -0.06
CA SER A 197 16.58 -1.32 -0.71
C SER A 197 17.14 -2.70 -1.06
N GLY A 198 16.27 -3.66 -1.35
CA GLY A 198 16.66 -4.96 -1.85
C GLY A 198 17.42 -4.89 -3.18
N ARG A 199 17.14 -3.90 -4.05
CA ARG A 199 17.95 -3.64 -5.25
C ARG A 199 19.28 -2.94 -4.93
N GLY A 200 19.33 -2.17 -3.84
CA GLY A 200 20.49 -1.41 -3.37
C GLY A 200 21.53 -2.28 -2.67
N LEU A 201 21.11 -3.17 -1.77
CA LEU A 201 21.98 -3.98 -0.92
C LEU A 201 23.06 -4.78 -1.67
N PRO A 202 22.78 -5.44 -2.82
CA PRO A 202 23.82 -6.14 -3.58
C PRO A 202 24.89 -5.23 -4.20
N ASN A 203 24.66 -3.91 -4.21
CA ASN A 203 25.61 -2.94 -4.75
C ASN A 203 26.58 -2.39 -3.69
N LEU A 204 26.40 -2.72 -2.40
CA LEU A 204 27.19 -2.22 -1.28
C LEU A 204 28.46 -3.03 -1.03
#